data_AF-A0AAV1D3V4-F1
#
_entry.id   AF-A0AAV1D3V4-F1
#
_cell.length_a   1.000
_cell.length_b   1.000
_cell.length_c   1.000
_cell.angle_alpha   90.00
_cell.angle_beta   90.00
_cell.angle_gamma   90.00
#
_symmetry.space_group_name_H-M   'P 1'
#
loop_
_entity.id
_entity.type
_entity.pdbx_description
1 polymer ?
#
loop_
_entity_poly.entity_id
_entity_poly.type
_entity_poly.pdbx_seq_one_letter_code
_entity_poly.pdbx_strand_id
1 'polypeptide(L)'
;MSKIIEEAGSHGTHLTKGDRVAMEPGAGIATAAKKADTIFALKIKFFATPPDHGSLADQNVHLGDLCFKLRENMSLEEGAMCEPLSVAGSIELVALLVTRSFSAPSVVANIDDYLLSVAKKLGAFGTVKVSSEIEDVEIEVEKIPKAMTLSVDASLDCAGFNKTLTTALSATRNGGKVCLVGMGHCDMTLPLTPVASREVDILGIFRYKNTWPQCIKC
;
A
#
# COMPACT_ATOMS: atom_id res chain seq x y z
N MET A 1 11.27 7.87 -6.00
CA MET A 1 12.22 6.98 -6.71
C MET A 1 11.97 7.00 -8.19
N SER A 2 12.44 8.05 -8.85
CA SER A 2 12.35 8.19 -10.30
C SER A 2 13.51 9.07 -10.76
N LYS A 3 14.10 8.73 -11.90
CA LYS A 3 15.32 9.37 -12.42
C LYS A 3 15.36 9.31 -13.94
N ILE A 4 16.32 10.03 -14.50
CA ILE A 4 16.69 9.96 -15.92
C ILE A 4 17.91 9.05 -16.03
N ILE A 5 17.90 8.13 -16.99
CA ILE A 5 19.04 7.24 -17.25
C ILE A 5 20.20 8.06 -17.82
N GLU A 6 21.34 8.02 -17.13
CA GLU A 6 22.57 8.67 -17.58
C GLU A 6 23.48 7.71 -18.37
N GLU A 7 23.58 6.47 -17.90
CA GLU A 7 24.38 5.40 -18.49
C GLU A 7 23.68 4.05 -18.29
N ALA A 8 23.86 3.15 -19.27
CA ALA A 8 23.36 1.78 -19.23
C ALA A 8 24.54 0.79 -19.13
N GLY A 9 24.38 -0.24 -18.31
CA GLY A 9 25.42 -1.26 -18.13
C GLY A 9 25.71 -2.09 -19.39
N SER A 10 26.90 -2.66 -19.47
CA SER A 10 27.41 -3.39 -20.64
C SER A 10 26.66 -4.68 -21.00
N HIS A 11 25.86 -5.23 -20.07
CA HIS A 11 25.16 -6.51 -20.24
C HIS A 11 23.77 -6.37 -20.89
N GLY A 12 23.44 -5.19 -21.41
CA GLY A 12 22.17 -4.91 -22.06
C GLY A 12 21.05 -4.64 -21.07
N THR A 13 20.18 -3.70 -21.43
CA THR A 13 18.94 -3.36 -20.71
C THR A 13 17.94 -2.87 -21.75
N HIS A 14 16.64 -2.94 -21.44
CA HIS A 14 15.58 -2.34 -22.25
C HIS A 14 15.56 -0.81 -22.19
N LEU A 15 16.48 -0.19 -21.45
CA LEU A 15 16.55 1.25 -21.21
C LEU A 15 17.73 1.90 -21.92
N THR A 16 17.54 3.16 -22.30
CA THR A 16 18.57 3.97 -22.98
C THR A 16 18.79 5.31 -22.28
N LYS A 17 19.94 5.94 -22.52
CA LYS A 17 20.26 7.27 -21.98
C LYS A 17 19.16 8.27 -22.32
N GLY A 18 18.71 9.03 -21.31
CA GLY A 18 17.62 9.99 -21.43
C GLY A 18 16.24 9.42 -21.07
N ASP A 19 16.09 8.10 -20.94
CA ASP A 19 14.83 7.52 -20.51
C ASP A 19 14.49 7.95 -19.08
N ARG A 20 13.25 8.43 -18.88
CA ARG A 20 12.70 8.69 -17.55
C ARG A 20 12.18 7.38 -16.99
N VAL A 21 12.61 7.02 -15.79
CA VAL A 21 12.27 5.73 -15.16
C VAL A 21 11.79 5.90 -13.74
N ALA A 22 10.88 5.03 -13.33
CA ALA A 22 10.51 4.74 -11.95
C ALA A 22 11.36 3.56 -11.47
N MET A 23 11.91 3.59 -10.25
CA MET A 23 12.80 2.54 -9.74
C MET A 23 12.16 1.77 -8.59
N GLU A 24 11.91 0.47 -8.79
CA GLU A 24 11.47 -0.43 -7.72
C GLU A 24 12.62 -0.70 -6.74
N PRO A 25 12.48 -0.37 -5.45
CA PRO A 25 13.59 -0.37 -4.49
C PRO A 25 14.06 -1.78 -4.13
N GLY A 26 13.18 -2.76 -4.22
CA GLY A 26 13.39 -4.12 -3.75
C GLY A 26 14.08 -4.97 -4.79
N ALA A 27 15.40 -5.10 -4.68
CA ALA A 27 16.16 -6.06 -5.46
C ALA A 27 16.28 -7.39 -4.72
N GLY A 28 15.47 -8.36 -5.12
CA GLY A 28 15.67 -9.75 -4.70
C GLY A 28 17.05 -10.24 -5.17
N ILE A 29 17.92 -10.65 -4.26
CA ILE A 29 19.15 -11.34 -4.64
C ILE A 29 18.73 -12.75 -5.07
N ALA A 30 18.81 -13.04 -6.37
CA ALA A 30 18.51 -14.35 -6.93
C ALA A 30 19.50 -15.41 -6.41
N THR A 31 19.29 -15.90 -5.20
CA THR A 31 19.96 -17.07 -4.65
C THR A 31 18.99 -18.24 -4.73
N ALA A 32 19.08 -19.05 -5.79
CA ALA A 32 18.45 -20.36 -6.00
C ALA A 32 16.95 -20.56 -5.67
N ALA A 33 16.22 -19.57 -5.18
CA ALA A 33 14.81 -19.63 -4.82
C ALA A 33 13.96 -19.13 -5.99
N LYS A 34 14.11 -19.76 -7.16
CA LYS A 34 13.18 -19.64 -8.30
C LYS A 34 11.77 -20.21 -8.00
N LYS A 35 11.42 -20.45 -6.73
CA LYS A 35 10.22 -21.21 -6.32
C LYS A 35 9.35 -20.57 -5.25
N ALA A 36 9.70 -19.39 -4.72
CA ALA A 36 8.80 -18.70 -3.81
C ALA A 36 8.04 -17.62 -4.59
N ASP A 37 6.74 -17.82 -4.78
CA ASP A 37 5.83 -16.80 -5.32
C ASP A 37 5.63 -15.60 -4.38
N THR A 38 6.52 -15.39 -3.43
CA THR A 38 6.40 -14.40 -2.37
C THR A 38 7.56 -13.40 -2.40
N ILE A 39 7.32 -12.23 -1.84
CA ILE A 39 8.31 -11.23 -1.42
C ILE A 39 9.35 -11.78 -0.42
N PHE A 40 9.21 -13.01 0.06
CA PHE A 40 10.08 -13.58 1.09
C PHE A 40 11.31 -14.28 0.49
N ALA A 41 11.91 -13.69 -0.55
CA ALA A 41 13.26 -14.07 -0.91
C ALA A 41 14.15 -13.81 0.32
N LEU A 42 14.83 -14.86 0.81
CA LEU A 42 15.59 -14.84 2.07
C LEU A 42 16.68 -13.74 2.13
N LYS A 43 16.98 -13.09 1.00
CA LYS A 43 17.85 -11.91 0.90
C LYS A 43 17.30 -10.93 -0.14
N ILE A 44 16.67 -9.85 0.34
CA ILE A 44 16.31 -8.68 -0.47
C ILE A 44 17.21 -7.53 -0.07
N LYS A 45 17.82 -6.87 -1.06
CA LYS A 45 18.34 -5.52 -0.87
C LYS A 45 17.21 -4.54 -1.12
N PHE A 46 17.00 -3.60 -0.20
CA PHE A 46 15.92 -2.64 -0.33
C PHE A 46 16.42 -1.26 0.05
N PHE A 47 16.25 -0.29 -0.84
CA PHE A 47 16.74 1.06 -0.59
C PHE A 47 16.29 1.61 0.78
N ALA A 48 17.24 2.18 1.51
CA ALA A 48 17.07 2.75 2.85
C ALA A 48 16.64 1.75 3.94
N THR A 49 16.76 0.44 3.71
CA THR A 49 16.67 -0.57 4.78
C THR A 49 18.09 -0.97 5.18
N PRO A 50 18.56 -0.67 6.41
CA PRO A 50 19.91 -1.02 6.83
C PRO A 50 20.23 -2.50 6.58
N PRO A 51 21.42 -2.83 6.03
CA PRO A 51 22.56 -1.94 5.78
C PRO A 51 22.55 -1.23 4.40
N ASP A 52 21.51 -1.40 3.59
CA ASP A 52 21.49 -0.89 2.22
C ASP A 52 21.19 0.61 2.16
N HIS A 53 21.99 1.36 1.39
CA HIS A 53 21.80 2.79 1.19
C HIS A 53 20.45 3.11 0.49
N GLY A 54 19.93 4.31 0.75
CA GLY A 54 18.75 4.84 0.07
C GLY A 54 19.07 5.47 -1.29
N SER A 55 18.03 6.00 -1.95
CA SER A 55 18.17 6.62 -3.27
C SER A 55 18.18 8.16 -3.26
N LEU A 56 18.24 8.79 -2.09
CA LEU A 56 18.36 10.25 -1.93
C LEU A 56 19.80 10.68 -2.19
N ALA A 57 20.20 10.61 -3.45
CA ALA A 57 21.51 10.97 -3.97
C ALA A 57 21.37 11.44 -5.42
N ASP A 58 22.34 12.22 -5.91
CA ASP A 58 22.34 12.74 -7.28
C ASP A 58 22.34 11.60 -8.30
N GLN A 59 23.19 10.59 -8.08
CA GLN A 59 23.32 9.40 -8.91
C GLN A 59 23.05 8.14 -8.10
N ASN A 60 22.47 7.13 -8.74
CA ASN A 60 22.19 5.82 -8.17
C ASN A 60 22.44 4.75 -9.23
N VAL A 61 23.02 3.64 -8.81
CA VAL A 61 23.16 2.44 -9.65
C VAL A 61 22.12 1.43 -9.22
N HIS A 62 21.32 0.95 -10.16
CA HIS A 62 20.26 -0.01 -9.89
C HIS A 62 20.11 -1.05 -11.00
N LEU A 63 19.40 -2.13 -10.71
CA LEU A 63 19.14 -3.19 -11.70
C LEU A 63 18.17 -2.68 -12.78
N GLY A 64 18.55 -2.85 -14.05
CA GLY A 64 17.74 -2.41 -15.19
C GLY A 64 16.32 -2.98 -15.18
N ASP A 65 16.16 -4.25 -14.79
CA ASP A 65 14.85 -4.93 -14.70
C ASP A 65 13.91 -4.35 -13.64
N LEU A 66 14.44 -3.60 -12.67
CA LEU A 66 13.68 -2.91 -11.64
C LEU A 66 13.50 -1.42 -11.95
N CYS A 67 13.92 -0.99 -13.14
CA CYS A 67 13.73 0.35 -13.65
C CYS A 67 12.69 0.31 -14.78
N PHE A 68 11.57 0.99 -14.55
CA PHE A 68 10.42 0.96 -15.44
C PHE A 68 10.28 2.31 -16.14
N LYS A 69 10.27 2.30 -17.46
CA LYS A 69 10.14 3.52 -18.27
C LYS A 69 8.78 4.20 -18.02
N LEU A 70 8.82 5.51 -17.74
CA LEU A 70 7.64 6.33 -17.55
C LEU A 70 6.96 6.65 -18.90
N ARG A 71 5.65 6.86 -18.87
CA ARG A 71 4.91 7.40 -20.02
C ARG A 71 5.35 8.82 -20.36
N GLU A 72 5.12 9.26 -21.60
CA GLU A 72 5.49 10.61 -22.06
C GLU A 72 4.79 11.72 -21.26
N ASN A 73 3.54 11.48 -20.85
CA ASN A 73 2.73 12.42 -20.08
C ASN A 73 2.91 12.29 -18.56
N MET A 74 3.80 11.41 -18.08
CA MET A 74 4.02 11.18 -16.66
C MET A 74 5.28 11.91 -16.17
N SER A 75 5.16 12.71 -15.11
CA SER A 75 6.27 13.43 -14.50
C SER A 75 7.17 12.50 -13.66
N LEU A 76 8.34 12.99 -13.27
CA LEU A 76 9.19 12.23 -12.35
C LEU A 76 8.54 12.11 -10.97
N GLU A 77 7.85 13.15 -10.49
CA GLU A 77 7.13 13.14 -9.22
C GLU A 77 6.03 12.06 -9.23
N GLU A 78 5.24 11.96 -10.29
CA GLU A 78 4.24 10.91 -10.47
C GLU A 78 4.89 9.51 -10.53
N GLY A 79 6.01 9.38 -11.24
CA GLY A 79 6.81 8.15 -11.22
C GLY A 79 7.31 7.78 -9.82
N ALA A 80 7.66 8.77 -8.99
CA ALA A 80 8.07 8.52 -7.61
C ALA A 80 6.92 8.04 -6.72
N MET A 81 5.67 8.43 -7.03
CA MET A 81 4.46 7.95 -6.35
C MET A 81 4.14 6.48 -6.64
N CYS A 82 4.85 5.85 -7.59
CA CYS A 82 4.65 4.43 -7.87
C CYS A 82 4.99 3.51 -6.69
N GLU A 83 5.96 3.93 -5.86
CA GLU A 83 6.36 3.21 -4.65
C GLU A 83 5.20 3.16 -3.63
N PRO A 84 4.68 4.29 -3.12
CA PRO A 84 3.58 4.24 -2.16
C PRO A 84 2.30 3.66 -2.77
N LEU A 85 2.03 3.89 -4.07
CA LEU A 85 0.87 3.31 -4.75
C LEU A 85 0.93 1.78 -4.80
N SER A 86 2.12 1.22 -4.90
CA SER A 86 2.33 -0.23 -4.91
C SER A 86 2.02 -0.91 -3.57
N VAL A 87 2.26 -0.25 -2.44
CA VAL A 87 1.90 -0.78 -1.11
C VAL A 87 0.39 -0.70 -0.85
N ALA A 88 -0.28 0.25 -1.51
CA ALA A 88 -1.73 0.47 -1.41
C ALA A 88 -2.28 0.61 0.02
N GLY A 89 -1.46 1.05 0.99
CA GLY A 89 -1.94 1.16 2.38
C GLY A 89 -0.97 1.71 3.43
N SER A 90 0.27 2.10 3.09
CA SER A 90 1.10 2.88 4.02
C SER A 90 0.56 4.31 4.22
N ILE A 91 -0.31 4.74 3.30
CA ILE A 91 -1.02 6.03 3.31
C ILE A 91 -2.47 5.75 2.90
N GLU A 92 -3.42 6.02 3.79
CA GLU A 92 -4.85 5.77 3.59
C GLU A 92 -5.40 6.40 2.28
N LEU A 93 -4.93 7.60 1.93
CA LEU A 93 -5.34 8.29 0.70
C LEU A 93 -4.88 7.56 -0.58
N VAL A 94 -3.77 6.85 -0.50
CA VAL A 94 -3.25 6.07 -1.63
C VAL A 94 -4.09 4.80 -1.81
N ALA A 95 -4.49 4.15 -0.71
CA ALA A 95 -5.44 3.05 -0.75
C ALA A 95 -6.77 3.47 -1.41
N LEU A 96 -7.28 4.66 -1.07
CA LEU A 96 -8.44 5.25 -1.73
C LEU A 96 -8.23 5.37 -3.25
N LEU A 97 -7.10 5.91 -3.71
CA LEU A 97 -6.81 6.04 -5.14
C LEU A 97 -6.77 4.67 -5.86
N VAL A 98 -6.21 3.64 -5.21
CA VAL A 98 -6.20 2.27 -5.75
C VAL A 98 -7.63 1.74 -5.87
N THR A 99 -8.44 1.81 -4.81
CA THR A 99 -9.84 1.32 -4.85
C THR A 99 -10.64 2.01 -5.96
N ARG A 100 -10.43 3.32 -6.15
CA ARG A 100 -11.05 4.09 -7.23
C ARG A 100 -10.60 3.65 -8.62
N SER A 101 -9.32 3.30 -8.81
CA SER A 101 -8.84 2.77 -10.09
C SER A 101 -9.53 1.45 -10.48
N PHE A 102 -9.98 0.67 -9.50
CA PHE A 102 -10.78 -0.53 -9.68
C PHE A 102 -12.30 -0.27 -9.67
N SER A 103 -12.73 1.00 -9.66
CA SER A 103 -14.14 1.41 -9.57
C SER A 103 -14.88 0.85 -8.35
N ALA A 104 -14.15 0.54 -7.28
CA ALA A 104 -14.72 0.06 -6.04
C ALA A 104 -15.10 1.26 -5.14
N PRO A 105 -16.35 1.32 -4.62
CA PRO A 105 -16.71 2.34 -3.64
C PRO A 105 -15.93 2.09 -2.34
N SER A 106 -15.45 3.17 -1.74
CA SER A 106 -14.66 3.10 -0.51
C SER A 106 -15.03 4.20 0.47
N VAL A 107 -14.97 3.86 1.76
CA VAL A 107 -15.12 4.79 2.88
C VAL A 107 -13.78 4.94 3.58
N VAL A 108 -13.43 6.17 3.91
CA VAL A 108 -12.20 6.52 4.64
C VAL A 108 -12.56 6.82 6.09
N ALA A 109 -11.84 6.22 7.04
CA ALA A 109 -12.11 6.35 8.47
C ALA A 109 -10.86 6.84 9.19
N ASN A 110 -10.85 8.12 9.58
CA ASN A 110 -9.66 8.78 10.12
C ASN A 110 -9.99 9.72 11.29
N ILE A 111 -9.01 9.94 12.16
CA ILE A 111 -9.08 10.89 13.27
C ILE A 111 -8.85 12.35 12.84
N ASP A 112 -8.30 12.61 11.65
CA ASP A 112 -7.95 13.94 11.15
C ASP A 112 -8.97 14.43 10.11
N ASP A 113 -9.64 15.56 10.42
CA ASP A 113 -10.64 16.16 9.52
C ASP A 113 -10.04 16.66 8.21
N TYR A 114 -8.77 17.08 8.22
CA TYR A 114 -8.07 17.48 7.01
C TYR A 114 -7.94 16.30 6.05
N LEU A 115 -7.48 15.14 6.54
CA LEU A 115 -7.36 13.92 5.73
C LEU A 115 -8.72 13.45 5.20
N LEU A 116 -9.78 13.52 6.01
CA LEU A 116 -11.14 13.22 5.55
C LEU A 116 -11.60 14.21 4.46
N SER A 117 -11.26 15.50 4.58
CA SER A 117 -11.57 16.49 3.55
C SER A 117 -10.84 16.21 2.24
N VAL A 118 -9.59 15.75 2.31
CA VAL A 118 -8.80 15.35 1.14
C VAL A 118 -9.38 14.08 0.53
N ALA A 119 -9.74 13.08 1.33
CA ALA A 119 -10.39 11.86 0.86
C ALA A 119 -11.68 12.15 0.08
N LYS A 120 -12.53 13.07 0.56
CA LYS A 120 -13.71 13.52 -0.20
C LYS A 120 -13.35 14.13 -1.54
N LYS A 121 -12.34 15.01 -1.58
CA LYS A 121 -11.87 15.64 -2.84
C LYS A 121 -11.30 14.60 -3.81
N LEU A 122 -10.66 13.57 -3.29
CA LEU A 122 -10.14 12.44 -4.07
C LEU A 122 -11.23 11.44 -4.48
N GLY A 123 -12.48 11.64 -4.04
CA GLY A 123 -13.63 10.85 -4.47
C GLY A 123 -13.91 9.61 -3.61
N ALA A 124 -13.59 9.65 -2.32
CA ALA A 124 -14.15 8.69 -1.37
C ALA A 124 -15.68 8.72 -1.43
N PHE A 125 -16.32 7.55 -1.41
CA PHE A 125 -17.78 7.43 -1.41
C PHE A 125 -18.37 8.02 -0.12
N GLY A 126 -17.69 7.80 1.00
CA GLY A 126 -18.02 8.38 2.28
C GLY A 126 -16.78 8.55 3.15
N THR A 127 -16.95 9.28 4.25
CA THR A 127 -15.89 9.46 5.25
C THR A 127 -16.47 9.36 6.64
N VAL A 128 -15.76 8.73 7.57
CA VAL A 128 -16.17 8.61 8.96
C VAL A 128 -15.08 9.18 9.86
N LYS A 129 -15.46 10.13 10.72
CA LYS A 129 -14.60 10.62 11.79
C LYS A 129 -14.60 9.58 12.90
N VAL A 130 -13.41 9.12 13.26
CA VAL A 130 -13.16 8.15 14.34
C VAL A 130 -12.32 8.79 15.45
N SER A 131 -12.21 8.13 16.61
CA SER A 131 -11.38 8.57 17.74
C SER A 131 -10.18 7.63 17.99
N SER A 132 -9.40 7.90 19.03
CA SER A 132 -8.37 6.98 19.55
C SER A 132 -8.91 5.95 20.55
N GLU A 133 -10.13 6.15 21.03
CA GLU A 133 -10.68 5.42 22.18
C GLU A 133 -11.29 4.08 21.72
N ILE A 134 -11.04 3.02 22.50
CA ILE A 134 -11.49 1.67 22.13
C ILE A 134 -13.00 1.51 22.35
N GLU A 135 -13.57 2.30 23.26
CA GLU A 135 -14.98 2.33 23.62
C GLU A 135 -15.86 2.83 22.45
N ASP A 136 -15.30 3.62 21.53
CA ASP A 136 -16.02 4.18 20.39
C ASP A 136 -16.20 3.17 19.24
N VAL A 137 -15.54 2.00 19.29
CA VAL A 137 -15.55 1.00 18.21
C VAL A 137 -16.98 0.63 17.80
N GLU A 138 -17.88 0.36 18.76
CA GLU A 138 -19.25 -0.07 18.44
C GLU A 138 -20.00 0.99 17.63
N ILE A 139 -19.89 2.25 18.06
CA ILE A 139 -20.54 3.39 17.41
C ILE A 139 -19.95 3.64 16.02
N GLU A 140 -18.63 3.49 15.86
CA GLU A 140 -17.94 3.66 14.59
C GLU A 140 -18.29 2.56 13.59
N VAL A 141 -18.33 1.30 14.04
CA VAL A 141 -18.70 0.13 13.24
C VAL A 141 -20.11 0.26 12.68
N GLU A 142 -21.04 0.88 13.42
CA GLU A 142 -22.36 1.18 12.87
C GLU A 142 -22.36 2.29 11.80
N LYS A 143 -21.46 3.28 11.93
CA LYS A 143 -21.38 4.43 11.01
C LYS A 143 -20.74 4.06 9.67
N ILE A 144 -19.76 3.17 9.66
CA ILE A 144 -18.96 2.84 8.47
C ILE A 144 -19.83 2.27 7.32
N PRO A 145 -20.64 1.20 7.50
CA PRO A 145 -21.51 0.69 6.44
C PRO A 145 -22.58 1.69 6.00
N LYS A 146 -23.09 2.51 6.93
CA LYS A 146 -24.06 3.57 6.62
C LYS A 146 -23.45 4.63 5.69
N ALA A 147 -22.19 5.01 5.93
CA ALA A 147 -21.45 5.93 5.07
C ALA A 147 -21.15 5.33 3.68
N MET A 148 -21.05 4.00 3.59
CA MET A 148 -20.82 3.30 2.32
C MET A 148 -22.11 2.95 1.58
N THR A 149 -23.26 2.98 2.26
CA THR A 149 -24.56 2.47 1.79
C THR A 149 -24.54 1.00 1.34
N LEU A 150 -23.48 0.27 1.69
CA LEU A 150 -23.17 -1.09 1.26
C LEU A 150 -22.42 -1.82 2.39
N SER A 151 -22.37 -3.15 2.32
CA SER A 151 -21.56 -3.97 3.22
C SER A 151 -20.07 -3.88 2.89
N VAL A 152 -19.20 -3.89 3.91
CA VAL A 152 -17.73 -3.84 3.74
C VAL A 152 -17.17 -5.23 3.46
N ASP A 153 -16.87 -5.53 2.21
CA ASP A 153 -16.22 -6.79 1.78
C ASP A 153 -14.76 -6.90 2.24
N ALA A 154 -14.05 -5.78 2.23
CA ALA A 154 -12.65 -5.70 2.60
C ALA A 154 -12.32 -4.41 3.35
N SER A 155 -11.44 -4.51 4.35
CA SER A 155 -10.90 -3.37 5.09
C SER A 155 -9.38 -3.34 5.01
N LEU A 156 -8.81 -2.14 4.95
CA LEU A 156 -7.35 -1.91 4.94
C LEU A 156 -6.98 -1.14 6.21
N ASP A 157 -6.37 -1.82 7.17
CA ASP A 157 -5.83 -1.17 8.37
C ASP A 157 -4.47 -0.54 8.04
N CYS A 158 -4.47 0.77 7.85
CA CYS A 158 -3.30 1.55 7.46
C CYS A 158 -2.55 2.16 8.66
N ALA A 159 -3.03 1.93 9.88
CA ALA A 159 -2.49 2.52 11.11
C ALA A 159 -1.72 1.50 11.98
N GLY A 160 -2.19 0.26 12.06
CA GLY A 160 -1.53 -0.81 12.81
C GLY A 160 -1.73 -0.69 14.32
N PHE A 161 -2.87 -0.20 14.80
CA PHE A 161 -3.18 -0.10 16.22
C PHE A 161 -4.31 -1.05 16.62
N ASN A 162 -4.32 -1.47 17.88
CA ASN A 162 -5.36 -2.35 18.45
C ASN A 162 -6.77 -1.90 18.09
N LYS A 163 -7.03 -0.59 18.30
CA LYS A 163 -8.33 0.02 18.05
C LYS A 163 -8.70 0.01 16.57
N THR A 164 -7.80 0.46 15.69
CA THR A 164 -8.08 0.58 14.25
C THR A 164 -8.33 -0.78 13.61
N LEU A 165 -7.51 -1.77 13.99
CA LEU A 165 -7.69 -3.15 13.52
C LEU A 165 -8.97 -3.78 14.09
N THR A 166 -9.31 -3.50 15.35
CA THR A 166 -10.58 -3.96 15.95
C THR A 166 -11.80 -3.36 15.26
N THR A 167 -11.78 -2.06 14.93
CA THR A 167 -12.82 -1.40 14.13
C THR A 167 -12.92 -2.05 12.74
N ALA A 168 -11.79 -2.27 12.05
CA ALA A 168 -11.76 -2.89 10.72
C ALA A 168 -12.32 -4.33 10.73
N LEU A 169 -11.91 -5.14 11.71
CA LEU A 169 -12.42 -6.51 11.89
C LEU A 169 -13.92 -6.53 12.14
N SER A 170 -14.42 -5.62 12.97
CA SER A 170 -15.83 -5.56 13.34
C SER A 170 -16.72 -4.99 12.23
N ALA A 171 -16.23 -4.01 11.46
CA ALA A 171 -16.96 -3.40 10.34
C ALA A 171 -17.00 -4.28 9.09
N THR A 172 -16.04 -5.18 8.91
CA THR A 172 -15.98 -6.10 7.77
C THR A 172 -17.06 -7.17 7.88
N ARG A 173 -17.77 -7.43 6.79
CA ARG A 173 -18.85 -8.43 6.75
C ARG A 173 -18.34 -9.86 6.95
N ASN A 174 -19.24 -10.79 7.24
CA ASN A 174 -18.92 -12.23 7.31
C ASN A 174 -18.29 -12.72 6.00
N GLY A 175 -17.24 -13.53 6.06
CA GLY A 175 -16.47 -13.99 4.89
C GLY A 175 -15.58 -12.92 4.24
N GLY A 176 -15.55 -11.71 4.79
CA GLY A 176 -14.74 -10.60 4.29
C GLY A 176 -13.27 -10.71 4.68
N LYS A 177 -12.47 -9.71 4.30
CA LYS A 177 -11.01 -9.72 4.50
C LYS A 177 -10.50 -8.41 5.09
N VAL A 178 -9.59 -8.50 6.04
CA VAL A 178 -8.91 -7.34 6.62
C VAL A 178 -7.42 -7.45 6.35
N CYS A 179 -6.86 -6.47 5.65
CA CYS A 179 -5.42 -6.39 5.41
C CYS A 179 -4.77 -5.46 6.44
N LEU A 180 -3.78 -5.98 7.16
CA LEU A 180 -2.89 -5.21 8.02
C LEU A 180 -1.73 -4.66 7.20
N VAL A 181 -1.70 -3.33 7.05
CA VAL A 181 -0.64 -2.61 6.32
C VAL A 181 0.15 -1.70 7.25
N GLY A 182 -0.55 -1.05 8.19
CA GLY A 182 0.08 -0.20 9.20
C GLY A 182 0.98 -1.01 10.15
N MET A 183 2.11 -0.43 10.51
CA MET A 183 3.10 -1.03 11.41
C MET A 183 3.18 -0.22 12.71
N GLY A 184 2.08 -0.19 13.46
CA GLY A 184 1.97 0.56 14.72
C GLY A 184 2.47 -0.23 15.92
N HIS A 185 1.58 -0.97 16.59
CA HIS A 185 1.95 -1.82 17.73
C HIS A 185 2.60 -3.13 17.29
N CYS A 186 3.63 -3.56 18.02
CA CYS A 186 4.26 -4.89 17.83
C CYS A 186 3.34 -6.03 18.29
N ASP A 187 2.62 -5.81 19.41
CA ASP A 187 1.69 -6.78 19.99
C ASP A 187 0.29 -6.17 20.07
N MET A 188 -0.71 -6.97 19.72
CA MET A 188 -2.10 -6.55 19.68
C MET A 188 -3.04 -7.53 20.38
N THR A 189 -4.04 -7.00 21.09
CA THR A 189 -5.16 -7.76 21.67
C THR A 189 -6.38 -7.55 20.78
N LEU A 190 -6.81 -8.62 20.11
CA LEU A 190 -7.87 -8.56 19.09
C LEU A 190 -9.01 -9.53 19.42
N PRO A 191 -10.26 -9.23 19.01
CA PRO A 191 -11.41 -10.10 19.23
C PRO A 191 -11.44 -11.27 18.23
N LEU A 192 -10.51 -12.22 18.38
CA LEU A 192 -10.34 -13.32 17.41
C LEU A 192 -11.52 -14.30 17.37
N THR A 193 -12.21 -14.55 18.49
CA THR A 193 -13.37 -15.47 18.51
C THR A 193 -14.52 -14.95 17.63
N PRO A 194 -14.98 -13.68 17.75
CA PRO A 194 -15.93 -13.08 16.81
C PRO A 194 -15.45 -13.07 15.35
N VAL A 195 -14.16 -12.86 15.11
CA VAL A 195 -13.57 -12.88 13.75
C VAL A 195 -13.67 -14.27 13.13
N ALA A 196 -13.25 -15.30 13.88
CA ALA A 196 -13.28 -16.68 13.42
C ALA A 196 -14.71 -17.17 13.17
N SER A 197 -15.66 -16.83 14.06
CA SER A 197 -17.08 -17.22 13.89
C SER A 197 -17.74 -16.63 12.65
N ARG A 198 -17.21 -15.52 12.12
CA ARG A 198 -17.69 -14.84 10.91
C ARG A 198 -16.83 -15.13 9.69
N GLU A 199 -15.84 -16.02 9.81
CA GLU A 199 -14.89 -16.38 8.75
C GLU A 199 -14.23 -15.15 8.11
N VAL A 200 -13.83 -14.17 8.93
CA VAL A 200 -13.12 -12.97 8.44
C VAL A 200 -11.62 -13.26 8.40
N ASP A 201 -11.02 -13.10 7.22
CA ASP A 201 -9.58 -13.33 7.04
C ASP A 201 -8.76 -12.12 7.53
N ILE A 202 -7.63 -12.39 8.19
CA ILE A 202 -6.62 -11.38 8.53
C ILE A 202 -5.38 -11.62 7.66
N LEU A 203 -5.03 -10.64 6.83
CA LEU A 203 -3.96 -10.74 5.85
C LEU A 203 -2.86 -9.73 6.17
N GLY A 204 -1.63 -10.19 6.36
CA GLY A 204 -0.48 -9.29 6.48
C GLY A 204 -0.02 -8.84 5.09
N ILE A 205 0.31 -7.55 4.96
CA ILE A 205 0.98 -7.00 3.78
C ILE A 205 2.39 -6.57 4.16
N PHE A 206 3.36 -6.95 3.34
CA PHE A 206 4.72 -6.44 3.46
C PHE A 206 5.16 -5.92 2.10
N ARG A 207 5.24 -4.59 1.96
CA ARG A 207 5.63 -3.92 0.71
C ARG A 207 4.69 -4.30 -0.45
N TYR A 208 5.21 -4.96 -1.48
CA TYR A 208 4.51 -5.30 -2.72
C TYR A 208 5.31 -6.28 -3.57
N LYS A 209 4.67 -6.84 -4.60
CA LYS A 209 5.29 -7.65 -5.65
C LYS A 209 4.57 -7.44 -6.97
N ASN A 210 5.32 -7.28 -8.06
CA ASN A 210 4.79 -7.22 -9.44
C ASN A 210 3.75 -6.10 -9.67
N THR A 211 3.86 -4.98 -8.97
CA THR A 211 2.89 -3.87 -9.02
C THR A 211 3.28 -2.75 -9.98
N TRP A 212 4.58 -2.52 -10.18
CA TRP A 212 5.11 -1.36 -10.92
C TRP A 212 4.60 -1.24 -12.36
N PRO A 213 4.51 -2.33 -13.16
CA PRO A 213 3.92 -2.25 -14.49
C PRO A 213 2.46 -1.81 -14.51
N GLN A 214 1.68 -2.16 -13.47
CA GLN A 214 0.29 -1.75 -13.35
C GLN A 214 0.20 -0.29 -12.87
N CYS A 215 1.01 0.07 -11.88
CA CYS A 215 1.10 1.42 -11.36
C CYS A 215 1.42 2.45 -12.45
N ILE A 216 2.34 2.10 -13.36
CA ILE A 216 2.72 2.95 -14.48
C ILE A 216 1.64 3.00 -15.55
N LYS A 217 0.57 2.19 -15.52
CA LYS A 217 -0.56 2.23 -16.48
C LYS A 217 -1.78 2.99 -15.98
N CYS A 218 -2.00 3.03 -14.66
CA CYS A 218 -3.08 3.78 -14.02
C CYS A 218 -2.92 5.30 -14.24
#